data_AF-A0A7W4YB88-F1
#
_entry.id   AF-A0A7W4YB88-F1
#
_cell.length_a   1.000
_cell.length_b   1.000
_cell.length_c   1.000
_cell.angle_alpha   90.00
_cell.angle_beta   90.00
_cell.angle_gamma   90.00
#
_symmetry.space_group_name_H-M   'P 1'
#
loop_
_entity.id
_entity.type
_entity.pdbx_description
1 polymer ?
#
loop_
_entity_poly.entity_id
_entity_poly.type
_entity_poly.pdbx_seq_one_letter_code
_entity_poly.pdbx_strand_id
1 'polypeptide(L)'
;MSVRRTIMRANPIPEQDPHVLGARAREELDGLVGDPGAAPSRADGRGAGTPAGRPRRVPRLALVAVAGLAAVLVGVAAVALLGGGAPPPSTADEPFYPTTAELEASADLVVRGTLGTGSQDTDAGYPQTRADLAVTHVARGDAAAGDTVPVAYTTPGSGPETATGLVEGREYVLLLSVAEDGTGYLVSSVQGYYAVEDGGRLVPAPGNDVPLSPATTAALGL
;
A
#
# COMPACT_ATOMS: atom_id res chain seq x y z
N MET A 1 -11.23 -57.49 -10.28
CA MET A 1 -11.40 -57.02 -8.89
C MET A 1 -10.17 -57.39 -8.06
N SER A 2 -9.39 -56.39 -7.62
CA SER A 2 -8.46 -56.50 -6.48
C SER A 2 -8.01 -55.09 -6.12
N VAL A 3 -8.43 -54.63 -4.95
CA VAL A 3 -8.18 -53.28 -4.41
C VAL A 3 -6.95 -53.37 -3.52
N ARG A 4 -5.83 -52.75 -3.92
CA ARG A 4 -4.68 -52.56 -3.02
C ARG A 4 -4.94 -51.32 -2.18
N ARG A 5 -5.20 -51.55 -0.88
CA ARG A 5 -5.22 -50.52 0.17
C ARG A 5 -3.79 -50.01 0.40
N THR A 6 -3.56 -48.72 0.16
CA THR A 6 -2.35 -48.03 0.62
C THR A 6 -2.64 -47.47 2.02
N ILE A 7 -1.89 -47.95 3.01
CA ILE A 7 -1.95 -47.48 4.39
C ILE A 7 -1.21 -46.14 4.48
N MET A 8 -1.96 -45.08 4.77
CA MET A 8 -1.46 -43.75 5.08
C MET A 8 -0.76 -43.81 6.46
N ARG A 9 0.59 -43.82 6.47
CA ARG A 9 1.38 -43.61 7.70
C ARG A 9 1.40 -42.12 8.00
N ALA A 10 0.74 -41.72 9.08
CA ALA A 10 0.85 -40.38 9.64
C ALA A 10 2.31 -40.13 10.11
N ASN A 11 2.86 -38.98 9.74
CA ASN A 11 4.15 -38.48 10.23
C ASN A 11 3.91 -37.79 11.57
N PRO A 12 4.40 -38.29 12.72
CA PRO A 12 4.20 -37.61 13.99
C PRO A 12 5.03 -36.32 14.02
N ILE A 13 4.36 -35.20 14.28
CA ILE A 13 5.00 -33.91 14.56
C ILE A 13 5.55 -33.97 15.99
N PRO A 14 6.84 -33.66 16.23
CA PRO A 14 7.36 -33.52 17.59
C PRO A 14 6.62 -32.37 18.29
N GLU A 15 6.02 -32.63 19.45
CA GLU A 15 5.50 -31.56 20.31
C GLU A 15 6.67 -30.66 20.73
N GLN A 16 6.62 -29.39 20.30
CA GLN A 16 7.58 -28.39 20.74
C GLN A 16 7.15 -27.86 22.11
N ASP A 17 7.98 -28.09 23.11
CA ASP A 17 7.80 -27.60 24.47
C ASP A 17 7.89 -26.05 24.48
N PRO A 18 6.81 -25.32 24.84
CA PRO A 18 6.76 -23.86 24.70
C PRO A 18 7.63 -23.09 25.71
N HIS A 19 8.41 -23.78 26.56
CA HIS A 19 9.14 -23.14 27.67
C HIS A 19 10.67 -23.33 27.68
N VAL A 20 11.30 -23.76 26.59
CA VAL A 20 12.77 -23.87 26.54
C VAL A 20 13.37 -22.86 25.56
N LEU A 21 13.37 -21.58 25.96
CA LEU A 21 14.33 -20.63 25.41
C LEU A 21 15.72 -21.02 25.93
N GLY A 22 16.50 -21.70 25.08
CA GLY A 22 17.86 -22.10 25.39
C GLY A 22 18.73 -20.89 25.77
N ALA A 23 19.68 -21.06 26.69
CA ALA A 23 20.55 -19.99 27.20
C ALA A 23 21.21 -19.16 26.09
N ARG A 24 21.50 -19.79 24.94
CA ARG A 24 22.06 -19.15 23.75
C ARG A 24 21.15 -18.10 23.12
N ALA A 25 19.82 -18.30 23.14
CA ALA A 25 18.85 -17.35 22.61
C ALA A 25 18.67 -16.11 23.51
N ARG A 26 19.01 -16.22 24.80
CA ARG A 26 19.01 -15.07 25.73
C ARG A 26 20.24 -14.18 25.56
N GLU A 27 21.41 -14.75 25.28
CA GLU A 27 22.64 -13.98 25.00
C GLU A 27 22.54 -13.15 23.71
N GLU A 28 21.86 -13.66 22.68
CA GLU A 28 21.67 -12.92 21.42
C GLU A 28 20.70 -11.73 21.57
N LEU A 29 19.77 -11.78 22.52
CA LEU A 29 18.85 -10.68 22.81
C LEU A 29 19.49 -9.57 23.65
N ASP A 30 20.35 -9.90 24.61
CA ASP A 30 21.09 -8.90 25.41
C ASP A 30 22.08 -8.09 24.57
N GLY A 31 22.59 -8.64 23.47
CA GLY A 31 23.45 -7.91 22.52
C GLY A 31 22.69 -6.90 21.65
N LEU A 32 21.37 -7.03 21.53
CA LEU A 32 20.52 -6.22 20.63
C LEU A 32 19.86 -5.02 21.34
N VAL A 33 19.84 -5.02 22.68
CA VAL A 33 19.36 -3.89 23.49
C VAL A 33 20.56 -3.03 23.89
N GLY A 34 20.90 -2.07 23.03
CA GLY A 34 22.01 -1.15 23.24
C GLY A 34 21.92 -0.38 24.57
N ASP A 35 23.08 -0.26 25.22
CA ASP A 35 23.32 0.47 26.46
C ASP A 35 23.02 1.98 26.30
N PRO A 36 22.08 2.58 27.06
CA PRO A 36 21.80 4.00 26.99
C PRO A 36 22.82 4.78 27.82
N GLY A 37 24.01 5.05 27.26
CA GLY A 37 25.02 5.76 28.04
C GLY A 37 26.29 6.15 27.31
N ALA A 38 26.24 7.09 26.35
CA ALA A 38 27.44 7.85 25.96
C ALA A 38 27.09 9.17 25.28
N ALA A 39 27.01 10.25 26.06
CA ALA A 39 27.15 11.61 25.55
C ALA A 39 28.64 12.00 25.49
N PRO A 40 29.14 12.61 24.41
CA PRO A 40 30.40 13.34 24.47
C PRO A 40 30.19 14.84 24.70
N SER A 41 30.92 15.29 25.71
CA SER A 41 31.00 16.63 26.26
C SER A 41 31.70 17.64 25.33
N ARG A 42 31.39 18.93 25.54
CA ARG A 42 32.03 20.10 24.93
C ARG A 42 33.50 20.21 25.34
N ALA A 43 34.34 20.69 24.43
CA ALA A 43 35.60 21.34 24.77
C ALA A 43 35.88 22.51 23.81
N ASP A 44 36.33 23.61 24.42
CA ASP A 44 36.58 24.95 23.89
C ASP A 44 37.70 25.04 22.84
N GLY A 45 37.64 26.08 22.00
CA GLY A 45 38.73 26.48 21.11
C GLY A 45 38.58 27.92 20.61
N ARG A 46 39.12 28.87 21.38
CA ARG A 46 39.14 30.32 21.16
C ARG A 46 40.34 30.73 20.27
N GLY A 47 40.12 31.58 19.26
CA GLY A 47 41.17 32.34 18.53
C GLY A 47 40.69 32.83 17.17
N ALA A 48 40.28 34.09 17.00
CA ALA A 48 41.08 35.30 16.75
C ALA A 48 41.11 35.68 15.25
N GLY A 49 40.55 36.86 14.91
CA GLY A 49 40.81 37.54 13.63
C GLY A 49 39.61 38.27 12.98
N THR A 50 39.41 39.56 13.31
CA THR A 50 38.75 40.57 12.44
C THR A 50 39.78 41.09 11.41
N PRO A 51 39.43 41.73 10.26
CA PRO A 51 38.45 42.82 10.14
C PRO A 51 37.54 42.83 8.89
N ALA A 52 36.55 43.72 8.95
CA ALA A 52 35.57 44.05 7.92
C ALA A 52 36.17 44.76 6.68
N GLY A 53 35.65 44.44 5.49
CA GLY A 53 35.96 45.10 4.22
C GLY A 53 34.74 45.11 3.26
N ARG A 54 34.50 46.27 2.65
CA ARG A 54 33.36 46.78 1.86
C ARG A 54 32.97 46.01 0.54
N PRO A 55 31.85 46.37 -0.12
CA PRO A 55 30.99 45.47 -0.91
C PRO A 55 31.36 45.38 -2.40
N ARG A 56 30.99 44.28 -3.06
CA ARG A 56 30.98 44.20 -4.53
C ARG A 56 29.79 43.38 -5.06
N ARG A 57 29.34 43.85 -6.22
CA ARG A 57 28.12 43.49 -6.95
C ARG A 57 28.19 42.09 -7.57
N VAL A 58 26.99 41.53 -7.78
CA VAL A 58 26.57 40.34 -8.57
C VAL A 58 27.50 39.86 -9.70
N PRO A 59 27.53 38.55 -9.96
CA PRO A 59 26.83 38.06 -11.16
C PRO A 59 26.02 36.77 -10.95
N ARG A 60 24.96 36.63 -11.77
CA ARG A 60 24.19 35.41 -11.98
C ARG A 60 25.11 34.29 -12.49
N LEU A 61 25.04 33.12 -11.87
CA LEU A 61 25.51 31.86 -12.46
C LEU A 61 24.55 30.76 -12.03
N ALA A 62 23.96 30.13 -13.03
CA ALA A 62 23.08 28.98 -12.93
C ALA A 62 23.83 27.81 -12.31
N LEU A 63 23.18 27.11 -11.38
CA LEU A 63 23.57 25.77 -11.00
C LEU A 63 22.35 24.86 -11.18
N VAL A 64 22.42 24.04 -12.24
CA VAL A 64 21.64 22.82 -12.37
C VAL A 64 22.11 21.87 -11.28
N ALA A 65 21.20 21.42 -10.43
CA ALA A 65 21.43 20.30 -9.53
C ALA A 65 20.24 19.34 -9.68
N VAL A 66 20.47 18.30 -10.50
CA VAL A 66 19.72 17.05 -10.49
C VAL A 66 20.17 16.28 -9.24
N ALA A 67 19.25 16.11 -8.29
CA ALA A 67 19.29 15.15 -7.19
C ALA A 67 17.96 15.33 -6.45
N GLY A 68 17.16 14.33 -6.12
CA GLY A 68 17.26 12.89 -6.23
C GLY A 68 15.94 12.36 -5.70
N LEU A 69 15.52 11.22 -6.24
CA LEU A 69 14.38 10.38 -5.86
C LEU A 69 13.82 10.67 -4.46
N ALA A 70 12.66 11.33 -4.40
CA ALA A 70 11.92 11.52 -3.17
C ALA A 70 11.29 10.17 -2.78
N ALA A 71 11.82 9.52 -1.75
CA ALA A 71 11.16 8.40 -1.10
C ALA A 71 9.87 8.91 -0.45
N VAL A 72 8.73 8.61 -1.07
CA VAL A 72 7.41 8.91 -0.50
C VAL A 72 7.02 7.77 0.44
N LEU A 73 7.65 7.74 1.62
CA LEU A 73 7.11 7.04 2.78
C LEU A 73 6.12 7.99 3.46
N VAL A 74 4.86 7.99 3.02
CA VAL A 74 3.78 8.71 3.71
C VAL A 74 3.19 7.76 4.74
N GLY A 75 3.94 7.57 5.82
CA GLY A 75 3.36 7.16 7.11
C GLY A 75 2.84 8.41 7.80
N VAL A 76 1.55 8.73 7.64
CA VAL A 76 0.92 9.82 8.41
C VAL A 76 0.16 9.19 9.56
N ALA A 77 0.89 8.96 10.65
CA ALA A 77 0.30 8.96 11.98
C ALA A 77 0.37 10.39 12.51
N ALA A 78 -0.78 11.08 12.57
CA ALA A 78 -1.20 12.03 13.63
C ALA A 78 -2.18 13.11 13.13
N VAL A 79 -3.49 12.89 13.31
CA VAL A 79 -4.42 13.93 13.79
C VAL A 79 -5.48 13.25 14.67
N ALA A 80 -5.11 12.95 15.91
CA ALA A 80 -6.05 12.51 16.94
C ALA A 80 -6.39 13.67 17.88
N LEU A 81 -6.97 14.75 17.36
CA LEU A 81 -7.59 15.80 18.18
C LEU A 81 -8.79 16.36 17.41
N LEU A 82 -10.00 16.13 17.95
CA LEU A 82 -11.31 16.68 17.56
C LEU A 82 -12.22 15.80 16.67
N GLY A 83 -12.64 14.64 17.17
CA GLY A 83 -13.81 13.94 16.61
C GLY A 83 -13.99 12.54 17.19
N GLY A 84 -15.05 12.33 17.97
CA GLY A 84 -15.40 11.04 18.59
C GLY A 84 -15.97 10.04 17.60
N GLY A 85 -15.21 9.71 16.55
CA GLY A 85 -15.44 8.53 15.73
C GLY A 85 -14.77 7.32 16.37
N ALA A 86 -15.43 6.16 16.32
CA ALA A 86 -14.79 4.91 16.73
C ALA A 86 -13.46 4.76 15.94
N PRO A 87 -12.35 4.39 16.61
CA PRO A 87 -11.11 4.12 15.90
C PRO A 87 -11.36 3.01 14.87
N PRO A 88 -10.80 3.11 13.66
CA PRO A 88 -10.93 2.05 12.68
C PRO A 88 -10.36 0.74 13.27
N PRO A 89 -10.91 -0.43 12.89
CA PRO A 89 -10.40 -1.70 13.37
C PRO A 89 -8.90 -1.79 13.03
N SER A 90 -8.07 -1.67 14.06
CA SER A 90 -6.62 -1.48 13.96
C SER A 90 -5.88 -2.80 13.73
N THR A 91 -6.47 -3.69 12.94
CA THR A 91 -6.00 -5.07 12.72
C THR A 91 -5.83 -5.40 11.24
N ALA A 92 -6.04 -4.44 10.34
CA ALA A 92 -5.65 -4.59 8.95
C ALA A 92 -4.16 -4.26 8.85
N ASP A 93 -3.37 -5.19 8.33
CA ASP A 93 -1.98 -4.99 7.91
C ASP A 93 -1.91 -4.14 6.62
N GLU A 94 -3.07 -3.79 6.03
CA GLU A 94 -3.21 -2.85 4.92
C GLU A 94 -3.62 -1.42 5.36
N PRO A 95 -3.29 -0.38 4.56
CA PRO A 95 -3.74 0.98 4.81
C PRO A 95 -5.28 1.10 4.81
N PHE A 96 -5.81 1.88 5.76
CA PHE A 96 -7.21 2.28 5.80
C PHE A 96 -7.31 3.80 5.86
N TYR A 97 -8.00 4.39 4.90
CA TYR A 97 -8.07 5.82 4.65
C TYR A 97 -9.36 6.41 5.25
N PRO A 98 -9.26 7.39 6.17
CA PRO A 98 -10.42 7.98 6.83
C PRO A 98 -11.18 8.98 5.96
N THR A 99 -10.57 9.49 4.89
CA THR A 99 -11.15 10.54 4.05
C THR A 99 -11.00 10.26 2.56
N THR A 100 -11.92 10.80 1.76
CA THR A 100 -11.86 10.78 0.29
C THR A 100 -10.55 11.35 -0.22
N ALA A 101 -10.10 12.46 0.35
CA ALA A 101 -8.86 13.10 -0.08
C ALA A 101 -7.63 12.21 0.15
N GLU A 102 -7.57 11.51 1.29
CA GLU A 102 -6.47 10.59 1.60
C GLU A 102 -6.51 9.33 0.71
N LEU A 103 -7.69 8.75 0.51
CA LEU A 103 -7.89 7.59 -0.35
C LEU A 103 -7.55 7.90 -1.82
N GLU A 104 -8.03 9.02 -2.36
CA GLU A 104 -7.74 9.40 -3.74
C GLU A 104 -6.28 9.82 -3.90
N ALA A 105 -5.67 10.43 -2.88
CA ALA A 105 -4.27 10.86 -2.89
C ALA A 105 -3.30 9.67 -2.96
N SER A 106 -3.62 8.55 -2.30
CA SER A 106 -2.77 7.35 -2.28
C SER A 106 -2.77 6.56 -3.58
N ALA A 107 -3.75 6.78 -4.46
CA ALA A 107 -3.82 6.13 -5.75
C ALA A 107 -2.90 6.83 -6.78
N ASP A 108 -2.07 6.04 -7.45
CA ASP A 108 -1.30 6.48 -8.63
C ASP A 108 -2.21 6.58 -9.86
N LEU A 109 -3.21 5.69 -9.94
CA LEU A 109 -4.15 5.55 -11.04
C LEU A 109 -5.58 5.38 -10.50
N VAL A 110 -6.53 6.15 -11.03
CA VAL A 110 -7.97 6.03 -10.73
C VAL A 110 -8.73 5.89 -12.03
N VAL A 111 -9.33 4.73 -12.24
CA VAL A 111 -9.92 4.33 -13.52
C VAL A 111 -11.25 3.65 -13.35
N ARG A 112 -12.11 3.77 -14.36
CA ARG A 112 -13.33 2.99 -14.53
C ARG A 112 -13.12 2.03 -15.69
N GLY A 113 -13.55 0.78 -15.52
CA GLY A 113 -13.41 -0.22 -16.57
C GLY A 113 -14.12 -1.53 -16.26
N THR A 114 -14.11 -2.44 -17.23
CA THR A 114 -14.63 -3.80 -17.07
C THR A 114 -13.50 -4.75 -16.69
N LEU A 115 -13.68 -5.48 -15.58
CA LEU A 115 -12.71 -6.47 -15.14
C LEU A 115 -12.80 -7.72 -16.01
N GLY A 116 -11.68 -8.15 -16.57
CA GLY A 116 -11.56 -9.36 -17.37
C GLY A 116 -11.50 -10.63 -16.53
N THR A 117 -11.23 -11.75 -17.20
CA THR A 117 -11.04 -13.05 -16.57
C THR A 117 -9.81 -13.05 -15.67
N GLY A 118 -9.97 -13.52 -14.43
CA GLY A 118 -8.87 -13.65 -13.48
C GLY A 118 -8.13 -14.99 -13.62
N SER A 119 -6.81 -14.97 -13.54
CA SER A 119 -5.96 -16.14 -13.33
C SER A 119 -5.32 -16.10 -11.95
N GLN A 120 -5.26 -17.24 -11.26
CA GLN A 120 -4.62 -17.34 -9.96
C GLN A 120 -3.17 -17.80 -10.09
N ASP A 121 -2.28 -17.22 -9.29
CA ASP A 121 -0.90 -17.66 -9.11
C ASP A 121 -0.43 -17.47 -7.66
N THR A 122 0.81 -17.88 -7.37
CA THR A 122 1.45 -17.72 -6.06
C THR A 122 2.86 -17.14 -6.15
N ASP A 123 3.19 -16.44 -7.24
CA ASP A 123 4.56 -16.01 -7.52
C ASP A 123 5.04 -14.95 -6.50
N ALA A 124 4.09 -14.20 -5.93
CA ALA A 124 4.32 -13.24 -4.85
C ALA A 124 4.48 -13.87 -3.45
N GLY A 125 4.47 -15.21 -3.35
CA GLY A 125 4.55 -15.93 -2.08
C GLY A 125 3.21 -16.08 -1.34
N TYR A 126 2.11 -15.63 -1.94
CA TYR A 126 0.74 -15.78 -1.47
C TYR A 126 -0.22 -15.92 -2.66
N PRO A 127 -1.43 -16.49 -2.49
CA PRO A 127 -2.41 -16.59 -3.57
C PRO A 127 -2.87 -15.22 -4.08
N GLN A 128 -2.60 -14.97 -5.35
CA GLN A 128 -2.93 -13.73 -6.04
C GLN A 128 -3.81 -14.04 -7.25
N THR A 129 -4.82 -13.21 -7.48
CA THR A 129 -5.57 -13.17 -8.73
C THR A 129 -5.03 -12.02 -9.58
N ARG A 130 -4.72 -12.32 -10.84
CA ARG A 130 -4.37 -11.34 -11.87
C ARG A 130 -5.48 -11.27 -12.91
N ALA A 131 -5.91 -10.08 -13.26
CA ALA A 131 -6.93 -9.85 -14.28
C ALA A 131 -6.63 -8.56 -15.04
N ASP A 132 -7.04 -8.50 -16.29
CA ASP A 132 -6.93 -7.29 -17.11
C ASP A 132 -8.15 -6.40 -16.90
N LEU A 133 -7.97 -5.10 -16.67
CA LEU A 133 -9.03 -4.11 -16.66
C LEU A 133 -9.09 -3.41 -18.01
N ALA A 134 -10.21 -3.56 -18.73
CA ALA A 134 -10.48 -2.79 -19.94
C ALA A 134 -10.98 -1.38 -19.55
N VAL A 135 -10.13 -0.37 -19.70
CA VAL A 135 -10.38 0.99 -19.21
C VAL A 135 -11.36 1.73 -20.12
N THR A 136 -12.42 2.28 -19.52
CA THR A 136 -13.40 3.13 -20.22
C THR A 136 -13.22 4.61 -19.89
N HIS A 137 -12.84 4.93 -18.65
CA HIS A 137 -12.58 6.31 -18.22
C HIS A 137 -11.41 6.38 -17.24
N VAL A 138 -10.76 7.54 -17.18
CA VAL A 138 -9.60 7.81 -16.32
C VAL A 138 -9.84 9.12 -15.59
N ALA A 139 -9.73 9.09 -14.26
CA ALA A 139 -9.80 10.28 -13.42
C ALA A 139 -8.42 10.79 -12.99
N ARG A 140 -7.45 9.88 -12.83
CA ARG A 140 -6.09 10.19 -12.40
C ARG A 140 -5.14 9.13 -12.94
N GLY A 141 -3.89 9.52 -13.19
CA GLY A 141 -2.81 8.60 -13.57
C GLY A 141 -2.51 8.61 -15.06
N ASP A 142 -1.49 7.84 -15.46
CA ASP A 142 -1.04 7.71 -16.84
C ASP A 142 -1.68 6.47 -17.49
N ALA A 143 -2.94 6.63 -17.91
CA ALA A 143 -3.67 5.68 -18.73
C ALA A 143 -4.65 6.45 -19.62
N ALA A 144 -5.15 5.81 -20.67
CA ALA A 144 -6.17 6.34 -21.55
C ALA A 144 -7.39 5.39 -21.63
N ALA A 145 -8.54 5.95 -22.02
CA ALA A 145 -9.69 5.15 -22.37
C ALA A 145 -9.35 4.25 -23.58
N GLY A 146 -9.71 2.98 -23.49
CA GLY A 146 -9.35 1.94 -24.45
C GLY A 146 -8.08 1.17 -24.10
N ASP A 147 -7.31 1.62 -23.10
CA ASP A 147 -6.17 0.86 -22.60
C ASP A 147 -6.60 -0.38 -21.82
N THR A 148 -5.66 -1.29 -21.65
CA THR A 148 -5.80 -2.45 -20.77
C THR A 148 -4.76 -2.34 -19.66
N VAL A 149 -5.22 -2.33 -18.41
CA VAL A 149 -4.35 -2.24 -17.23
C VAL A 149 -4.31 -3.60 -16.54
N PRO A 150 -3.14 -4.24 -16.38
CA PRO A 150 -3.04 -5.46 -15.60
C PRO A 150 -3.26 -5.13 -14.12
N VAL A 151 -4.18 -5.85 -13.48
CA VAL A 151 -4.54 -5.67 -12.07
C VAL A 151 -4.26 -6.94 -11.30
N ALA A 152 -3.60 -6.81 -10.15
CA ALA A 152 -3.31 -7.91 -9.26
C ALA A 152 -3.85 -7.63 -7.84
N TYR A 153 -4.49 -8.63 -7.25
CA TYR A 153 -5.08 -8.53 -5.91
C TYR A 153 -5.07 -9.89 -5.21
N THR A 154 -5.06 -9.88 -3.88
CA THR A 154 -5.10 -11.12 -3.09
C THR A 154 -6.35 -11.93 -3.45
N THR A 155 -6.18 -13.22 -3.73
CA THR A 155 -7.27 -14.08 -4.19
C THR A 155 -8.42 -14.10 -3.17
N PRO A 156 -9.67 -13.85 -3.58
CA PRO A 156 -10.82 -13.87 -2.67
C PRO A 156 -10.89 -15.16 -1.85
N GLY A 157 -10.96 -15.03 -0.52
CA GLY A 157 -11.04 -16.16 0.40
C GLY A 157 -9.71 -16.84 0.75
N SER A 158 -8.57 -16.36 0.25
CA SER A 158 -7.24 -16.89 0.64
C SER A 158 -6.71 -16.34 1.96
N GLY A 159 -7.37 -15.34 2.55
CA GLY A 159 -6.97 -14.69 3.79
C GLY A 159 -8.00 -13.67 4.28
N PRO A 160 -7.73 -13.02 5.43
CA PRO A 160 -8.63 -11.99 5.97
C PRO A 160 -8.69 -10.73 5.10
N GLU A 161 -7.61 -10.41 4.38
CA GLU A 161 -7.45 -9.20 3.58
C GLU A 161 -7.56 -9.54 2.09
N THR A 162 -8.81 -9.63 1.61
CA THR A 162 -9.08 -9.96 0.21
C THR A 162 -10.20 -9.08 -0.32
N ALA A 163 -10.08 -8.66 -1.58
CA ALA A 163 -11.15 -7.94 -2.26
C ALA A 163 -12.32 -8.92 -2.52
N THR A 164 -13.39 -8.82 -1.74
CA THR A 164 -14.48 -9.81 -1.76
C THR A 164 -15.52 -9.57 -2.86
N GLY A 165 -15.50 -8.39 -3.50
CA GLY A 165 -16.54 -7.95 -4.43
C GLY A 165 -16.13 -7.87 -5.91
N LEU A 166 -14.90 -8.26 -6.26
CA LEU A 166 -14.41 -8.23 -7.63
C LEU A 166 -14.86 -9.49 -8.39
N VAL A 167 -15.63 -9.28 -9.46
CA VAL A 167 -16.28 -10.32 -10.26
C VAL A 167 -15.97 -10.04 -11.73
N GLU A 168 -15.53 -11.08 -12.44
CA GLU A 168 -15.29 -11.02 -13.88
C GLU A 168 -16.49 -10.48 -14.66
N GLY A 169 -16.21 -9.68 -15.68
CA GLY A 169 -17.20 -9.10 -16.59
C GLY A 169 -18.03 -7.97 -16.00
N ARG A 170 -17.76 -7.56 -14.75
CA ARG A 170 -18.45 -6.45 -14.09
C ARG A 170 -17.63 -5.17 -14.23
N GLU A 171 -18.33 -4.04 -14.20
CA GLU A 171 -17.72 -2.72 -14.26
C GLU A 171 -17.37 -2.23 -12.85
N TYR A 172 -16.19 -1.63 -12.72
CA TYR A 172 -15.66 -1.12 -11.46
C TYR A 172 -14.98 0.22 -11.66
N VAL A 173 -14.95 1.01 -10.59
CA VAL A 173 -13.93 2.04 -10.39
C VAL A 173 -12.85 1.44 -9.49
N LEU A 174 -11.59 1.46 -9.95
CA LEU A 174 -10.43 0.98 -9.21
C LEU A 174 -9.49 2.14 -8.89
N LEU A 175 -9.00 2.15 -7.65
CA LEU A 175 -7.98 3.05 -7.13
C LEU A 175 -6.74 2.21 -6.90
N LEU A 176 -5.72 2.46 -7.73
CA LEU A 176 -4.57 1.59 -7.90
C LEU A 176 -3.28 2.32 -7.52
N SER A 177 -2.42 1.65 -6.77
CA SER A 177 -0.99 1.93 -6.81
C SER A 177 -0.36 1.12 -7.94
N VAL A 178 0.54 1.74 -8.69
CA VAL A 178 1.11 1.13 -9.91
C VAL A 178 2.57 0.79 -9.67
N ALA A 179 2.90 -0.49 -9.81
CA ALA A 179 4.27 -0.97 -9.71
C ALA A 179 5.11 -0.56 -10.94
N GLU A 180 6.44 -0.71 -10.84
CA GLU A 180 7.36 -0.36 -11.94
C GLU A 180 7.10 -1.15 -13.24
N ASP A 181 6.54 -2.35 -13.12
CA ASP A 181 6.16 -3.19 -14.27
C ASP A 181 4.80 -2.81 -14.88
N GLY A 182 4.13 -1.79 -14.35
CA GLY A 182 2.81 -1.33 -14.78
C GLY A 182 1.63 -2.07 -14.13
N THR A 183 1.88 -3.06 -13.27
CA THR A 183 0.80 -3.77 -12.57
C THR A 183 0.14 -2.87 -11.54
N GLY A 184 -1.18 -2.74 -11.63
CA GLY A 184 -2.00 -2.04 -10.66
C GLY A 184 -2.35 -2.95 -9.48
N TYR A 185 -2.14 -2.46 -8.27
CA TYR A 185 -2.57 -3.07 -7.01
C TYR A 185 -3.57 -2.16 -6.34
N LEU A 186 -4.64 -2.72 -5.77
CA LEU A 186 -5.60 -1.92 -5.00
C LEU A 186 -4.88 -1.19 -3.86
N VAL A 187 -5.16 0.10 -3.68
CA VAL A 187 -4.61 0.87 -2.54
C VAL A 187 -5.11 0.35 -1.19
N SER A 188 -6.24 -0.36 -1.19
CA SER A 188 -6.79 -1.12 -0.07
C SER A 188 -7.72 -2.21 -0.63
N SER A 189 -7.69 -3.41 -0.05
CA SER A 189 -8.62 -4.50 -0.40
C SER A 189 -10.07 -4.19 -0.02
N VAL A 190 -10.32 -3.19 0.82
CA VAL A 190 -11.66 -2.73 1.21
C VAL A 190 -12.06 -1.45 0.48
N GLN A 191 -11.16 -0.45 0.43
CA GLN A 191 -11.52 0.89 -0.05
C GLN A 191 -11.07 1.18 -1.49
N GLY A 192 -10.22 0.32 -2.07
CA GLY A 192 -9.62 0.53 -3.39
C GLY A 192 -10.55 0.27 -4.57
N TYR A 193 -11.81 -0.12 -4.36
CA TYR A 193 -12.74 -0.36 -5.46
C TYR A 193 -14.20 -0.05 -5.12
N TYR A 194 -14.94 0.28 -6.17
CA TYR A 194 -16.39 0.50 -6.16
C TYR A 194 -16.99 -0.23 -7.36
N ALA A 195 -18.03 -1.04 -7.14
CA ALA A 195 -18.79 -1.60 -8.24
C ALA A 195 -19.62 -0.49 -8.92
N VAL A 196 -19.74 -0.56 -10.24
CA VAL A 196 -20.63 0.32 -11.00
C VAL A 196 -21.87 -0.47 -11.38
N GLU A 197 -23.03 -0.06 -10.85
CA GLU A 197 -24.33 -0.61 -11.22
C GLU A 197 -24.95 0.13 -12.41
N ASP A 198 -26.03 -0.45 -12.94
CA ASP A 198 -26.83 0.15 -14.00
C ASP A 198 -27.21 1.59 -13.66
N GLY A 199 -27.00 2.50 -14.62
CA GLY A 199 -27.24 3.93 -14.42
C GLY A 199 -26.10 4.69 -13.75
N GLY A 200 -24.91 4.07 -13.57
CA GLY A 200 -23.72 4.76 -13.08
C GLY A 200 -23.67 4.91 -11.55
N ARG A 201 -24.45 4.12 -10.81
CA ARG A 201 -24.42 4.15 -9.36
C ARG A 201 -23.18 3.44 -8.83
N LEU A 202 -22.38 4.15 -8.04
CA LEU A 202 -21.27 3.57 -7.28
C LEU A 202 -21.79 2.81 -6.06
N VAL A 203 -21.34 1.57 -5.93
CA VAL A 203 -21.57 0.72 -4.77
C VAL A 203 -20.21 0.39 -4.13
N PRO A 204 -19.92 0.93 -2.93
CA PRO A 204 -18.68 0.61 -2.24
C PRO A 204 -18.66 -0.84 -1.76
N ALA A 205 -17.46 -1.38 -1.55
CA ALA A 205 -17.30 -2.67 -0.89
C ALA A 205 -17.81 -2.61 0.57
N PRO A 206 -18.22 -3.76 1.15
CA PRO A 206 -18.56 -3.81 2.58
C PRO A 206 -17.41 -3.28 3.45
N GLY A 207 -17.71 -2.33 4.33
CA GLY A 207 -16.73 -1.69 5.22
C GLY A 207 -16.04 -0.45 4.63
N ASN A 208 -16.37 -0.06 3.39
CA ASN A 208 -15.94 1.21 2.82
C ASN A 208 -17.06 2.27 2.90
N ASP A 209 -16.89 3.23 3.80
CA ASP A 209 -17.81 4.38 3.96
C ASP A 209 -17.30 5.67 3.27
N VAL A 210 -16.18 5.59 2.55
CA VAL A 210 -15.55 6.75 1.91
C VAL A 210 -16.14 6.94 0.51
N PRO A 211 -16.80 8.08 0.20
CA PRO A 211 -17.25 8.36 -1.16
C PRO A 211 -16.07 8.82 -2.04
N LEU A 212 -16.23 8.73 -3.37
CA LEU A 212 -15.34 9.42 -4.30
C LEU A 212 -15.69 10.91 -4.40
N SER A 213 -14.71 11.74 -4.73
CA SER A 213 -14.92 13.17 -4.87
C SER A 213 -15.79 13.48 -6.10
N PRO A 214 -16.56 14.57 -6.09
CA PRO A 214 -17.36 14.96 -7.26
C PRO A 214 -16.54 15.16 -8.53
N ALA A 215 -15.28 15.57 -8.39
CA ALA A 215 -14.37 15.73 -9.53
C ALA A 215 -13.98 14.38 -10.11
N THR A 216 -13.67 13.40 -9.27
CA THR A 216 -13.39 12.03 -9.68
C THR A 216 -14.60 11.39 -10.36
N THR A 217 -15.79 11.48 -9.76
CA THR A 217 -17.01 10.90 -10.37
C THR A 217 -17.30 11.51 -11.74
N ALA A 218 -17.21 12.83 -11.87
CA ALA A 218 -17.39 13.53 -13.14
C ALA A 218 -16.38 13.08 -14.21
N ALA A 219 -15.11 12.90 -13.84
CA ALA A 219 -14.08 12.42 -14.77
C ALA A 219 -14.30 10.96 -15.21
N LEU A 220 -14.96 10.15 -14.38
CA LEU A 220 -15.34 8.76 -14.67
C LEU A 220 -16.69 8.63 -15.40
N GLY A 221 -17.35 9.75 -15.70
CA GLY A 221 -18.64 9.78 -16.37
C GLY A 221 -19.79 9.23 -15.52
N LEU A 222 -19.79 9.56 -14.21
CA LEU A 222 -20.76 9.11 -13.20
C LEU A 222 -21.43 10.31 -12.51
#